data_AF-A0A5N6L067-F1
#
_entry.id   AF-A0A5N6L067-F1
#
_cell.length_a   1.000
_cell.length_b   1.000
_cell.length_c   1.000
_cell.angle_alpha   90.00
_cell.angle_beta   90.00
_cell.angle_gamma   90.00
#
_symmetry.space_group_name_H-M   'P 1'
#
loop_
_entity.id
_entity.type
_entity.pdbx_description
1 polymer ?
#
loop_
_entity_poly.entity_id
_entity_poly.type
_entity_poly.pdbx_seq_one_letter_code
_entity_poly.pdbx_strand_id
1 'polypeptide(L)'
;MASKRKHGALAPEDEEPVDPSDQLLFLALGGGNEVGRSCHILQYKGKTVMLDAGMHPAYDGLAALPFYDEFDLSSVDILLISQ
;
A
#
# COMPACT_ATOMS: atom_id res chain seq x y z
N MET A 1 -9.45 21.83 30.36
CA MET A 1 -8.58 20.65 30.57
C MET A 1 -9.41 19.51 31.13
N ALA A 2 -10.00 18.69 30.26
CA ALA A 2 -10.67 17.40 30.51
C ALA A 2 -11.10 16.91 29.11
N SER A 3 -10.95 15.67 28.64
CA SER A 3 -10.55 14.40 29.24
C SER A 3 -9.78 13.65 28.14
N LYS A 4 -8.60 13.10 28.46
CA LYS A 4 -7.82 12.28 27.53
C LYS A 4 -8.60 10.97 27.36
N ARG A 5 -9.17 10.72 26.18
CA ARG A 5 -9.80 9.43 25.86
C ARG A 5 -8.73 8.35 26.06
N LYS A 6 -8.87 7.54 27.11
CA LYS A 6 -8.10 6.31 27.26
C LYS A 6 -8.45 5.47 26.03
N HIS A 7 -7.45 5.21 25.18
CA HIS A 7 -7.49 4.04 24.31
C HIS A 7 -7.70 2.87 25.26
N GLY A 8 -8.94 2.39 25.38
CA GLY A 8 -9.23 1.18 26.10
C GLY A 8 -8.37 0.11 25.46
N ALA A 9 -7.54 -0.56 26.27
CA ALA A 9 -7.06 -1.87 25.88
C ALA A 9 -8.33 -2.68 25.56
N LEU A 10 -8.56 -2.93 24.27
CA LEU A 10 -9.61 -3.84 23.85
C LEU A 10 -9.37 -5.13 24.63
N ALA A 11 -10.40 -5.58 25.34
CA ALA A 11 -10.42 -6.94 25.84
C ALA A 11 -10.10 -7.87 24.65
N PRO A 12 -9.52 -9.06 24.86
CA PRO A 12 -9.52 -10.06 23.82
C PRO A 12 -11.00 -10.41 23.57
N GLU A 13 -11.61 -9.69 22.62
CA GLU A 13 -12.87 -10.10 22.02
C GLU A 13 -12.59 -11.46 21.40
N ASP A 14 -13.47 -12.44 21.64
CA ASP A 14 -13.36 -13.79 21.10
C ASP A 14 -12.79 -13.71 19.67
N GLU A 15 -11.67 -14.40 19.41
CA GLU A 15 -10.94 -14.35 18.14
C GLU A 15 -11.79 -14.96 17.01
N GLU A 16 -12.88 -14.29 16.63
CA GLU A 16 -13.49 -14.49 15.34
C GLU A 16 -12.40 -14.20 14.30
N PRO A 17 -12.22 -15.10 13.32
CA PRO A 17 -11.21 -14.91 12.30
C PRO A 17 -11.47 -13.58 11.60
N VAL A 18 -10.50 -12.65 11.70
CA VAL A 18 -10.55 -11.36 11.02
C VAL A 18 -10.79 -11.62 9.54
N ASP A 19 -11.86 -11.03 9.00
CA ASP A 19 -12.15 -11.11 7.57
C ASP A 19 -10.92 -10.59 6.79
N PRO A 20 -10.41 -11.34 5.80
CA PRO A 20 -9.27 -10.90 5.00
C PRO A 20 -9.44 -9.49 4.38
N SER A 21 -10.68 -9.06 4.14
CA SER A 21 -10.99 -7.72 3.62
C SER A 21 -10.77 -6.58 4.62
N ASP A 22 -10.74 -6.89 5.92
CA ASP A 22 -10.40 -5.95 7.00
C ASP A 22 -8.90 -5.89 7.28
N GLN A 23 -8.08 -6.65 6.53
CA GLN A 23 -6.63 -6.52 6.57
C GLN A 23 -6.17 -5.48 5.55
N LEU A 24 -5.26 -4.60 5.97
CA LEU A 24 -4.60 -3.65 5.09
C LEU A 24 -3.37 -4.32 4.49
N LEU A 25 -3.38 -4.48 3.16
CA LEU A 25 -2.21 -4.91 2.41
C LEU A 25 -1.44 -3.68 1.94
N PHE A 26 -0.13 -3.67 2.18
CA PHE A 26 0.79 -2.70 1.61
C PHE A 26 1.91 -3.44 0.88
N LEU A 27 2.01 -3.25 -0.43
CA LEU A 27 3.00 -3.89 -1.30
C LEU A 27 3.82 -2.81 -2.00
N ALA A 28 5.15 -2.85 -1.86
CA ALA A 28 6.04 -1.94 -2.57
C ALA A 28 6.50 -2.58 -3.89
N LEU A 29 6.02 -2.06 -5.03
CA LEU A 29 6.45 -2.45 -6.37
C LEU A 29 7.72 -1.69 -6.82
N GLY A 30 8.11 -0.65 -6.09
CA GLY A 30 9.33 0.10 -6.30
C GLY A 30 9.49 1.18 -5.23
N GLY A 31 10.74 1.54 -4.90
CA GLY A 31 11.04 2.42 -3.77
C GLY A 31 11.06 1.71 -2.40
N GLY A 32 10.87 0.39 -2.37
CA GLY A 32 11.00 -0.42 -1.16
C GLY A 32 12.47 -0.72 -0.84
N ASN A 33 13.00 -0.16 0.25
CA ASN A 33 14.41 -0.25 0.63
C ASN A 33 15.40 0.28 -0.44
N GLU A 34 14.93 1.17 -1.32
CA GLU A 34 15.72 1.79 -2.39
C GLU A 34 15.23 3.22 -2.67
N VAL A 35 15.92 3.96 -3.53
CA VAL A 35 15.52 5.31 -3.95
C VAL A 35 15.35 5.35 -5.47
N GLY A 36 14.13 5.66 -5.91
CA GLY A 36 13.74 5.65 -7.33
C GLY A 36 12.53 4.76 -7.55
N ARG A 37 11.86 4.92 -8.71
CA ARG A 37 10.69 4.10 -9.13
C ARG A 37 9.61 3.91 -8.06
N SER A 38 9.33 4.93 -7.24
CA SER A 38 8.29 4.88 -6.21
C SER A 38 6.98 4.38 -6.80
N CYS A 39 6.48 3.26 -6.27
CA CYS A 39 5.22 2.67 -6.65
C CYS A 39 4.77 1.69 -5.55
N HIS A 40 3.61 1.95 -4.96
CA HIS A 40 3.11 1.17 -3.84
C HIS A 40 1.63 0.85 -4.04
N ILE A 41 1.24 -0.38 -3.70
CA ILE A 41 -0.14 -0.84 -3.74
C ILE A 41 -0.67 -0.89 -2.31
N LEU A 42 -1.81 -0.24 -2.11
CA LEU A 42 -2.58 -0.29 -0.89
C LEU A 42 -3.91 -1.00 -1.19
N GLN A 43 -4.19 -2.11 -0.51
CA GLN A 43 -5.51 -2.75 -0.58
C GLN A 43 -6.17 -2.76 0.79
N TYR A 44 -7.44 -2.36 0.81
CA TYR A 44 -8.26 -2.40 2.02
C TYR A 44 -9.74 -2.43 1.64
N LYS A 45 -10.54 -3.30 2.27
CA LYS A 45 -11.99 -3.40 2.04
C LYS A 45 -12.39 -3.52 0.57
N GLY A 46 -11.63 -4.30 -0.19
CA GLY A 46 -11.86 -4.50 -1.63
C GLY A 46 -11.70 -3.21 -2.45
N LYS A 47 -10.83 -2.30 -2.01
CA LYS A 47 -10.39 -1.12 -2.76
C LYS A 47 -8.89 -1.21 -2.93
N THR A 48 -8.42 -0.88 -4.12
CA THR A 48 -7.00 -0.93 -4.49
C THR A 48 -6.56 0.44 -4.94
N VAL A 49 -5.60 1.02 -4.21
CA VAL A 49 -4.99 2.31 -4.53
C VAL A 49 -3.53 2.10 -4.90
N MET A 50 -3.12 2.65 -6.04
CA MET A 50 -1.72 2.74 -6.44
C MET A 50 -1.18 4.12 -6.06
N LEU A 51 -0.10 4.14 -5.28
CA LEU A 51 0.59 5.35 -4.84
C LEU A 51 1.89 5.47 -5.65
N ASP A 52 1.97 6.51 -6.47
CA ASP A 52 3.04 6.79 -7.42
C ASP A 52 3.24 5.74 -8.53
N ALA A 53 3.89 6.18 -9.60
CA ALA A 53 4.28 5.38 -10.76
C ALA A 53 5.60 5.93 -11.34
N GLY A 54 6.61 6.05 -10.48
CA GLY A 54 7.89 6.68 -10.83
C GLY A 54 8.80 5.79 -11.68
N MET A 55 9.93 6.35 -12.14
CA MET A 55 11.04 5.62 -12.75
C MET A 55 12.29 5.69 -11.89
N HIS A 56 13.16 4.68 -11.98
CA HIS A 56 14.43 4.66 -11.28
C HIS A 56 15.49 5.42 -12.09
N PRO A 57 16.11 6.48 -11.56
CA PRO A 57 16.99 7.37 -12.34
C PRO A 57 18.37 6.77 -12.70
N ALA A 58 18.65 5.54 -12.27
CA ALA A 58 19.95 4.87 -12.44
C ALA A 58 19.87 3.68 -13.40
N TYR A 59 18.68 3.41 -13.95
CA TYR A 59 18.44 2.35 -14.90
C TYR A 59 17.75 2.93 -16.14
N ASP A 60 17.84 2.20 -17.24
CA ASP A 60 17.27 2.61 -18.53
C ASP A 60 16.17 1.65 -18.98
N GLY A 61 15.23 2.18 -19.77
CA GLY A 61 14.16 1.40 -20.40
C GLY A 61 13.28 0.68 -19.38
N LEU A 62 12.92 -0.57 -19.69
CA LEU A 62 12.02 -1.38 -18.86
C LEU A 62 12.58 -1.67 -17.46
N ALA A 63 13.91 -1.71 -17.29
CA ALA A 63 14.54 -1.96 -16.00
C ALA A 63 14.38 -0.78 -15.02
N ALA A 64 14.06 0.42 -15.52
CA ALA A 64 13.79 1.60 -14.71
C ALA A 64 12.37 1.62 -14.14
N LEU A 65 11.46 0.79 -14.65
CA LEU A 65 10.08 0.77 -14.22
C LEU A 65 9.92 0.04 -12.86
N PRO A 66 8.84 0.31 -12.12
CA PRO A 66 8.38 -0.56 -11.05
C PRO A 66 8.05 -1.97 -11.57
N PHE A 67 7.97 -2.93 -10.66
CA PHE A 67 7.63 -4.33 -10.95
C PHE A 67 6.13 -4.51 -11.23
N TYR A 68 5.63 -3.90 -12.30
CA TYR A 68 4.21 -3.93 -12.70
C TYR A 68 3.68 -5.32 -13.03
N ASP A 69 4.56 -6.25 -13.38
CA ASP A 69 4.26 -7.64 -13.68
C ASP A 69 3.94 -8.48 -12.44
N GLU A 70 4.34 -8.02 -11.24
CA GLU A 70 4.04 -8.69 -9.97
C GLU A 70 2.62 -8.38 -9.45
N PHE A 71 1.88 -7.49 -10.13
CA PHE A 71 0.55 -7.06 -9.71
C PHE A 71 -0.43 -6.92 -10.87
N ASP A 72 -1.68 -7.34 -10.67
CA ASP A 72 -2.74 -7.09 -11.65
C ASP A 72 -3.19 -5.63 -11.58
N LEU A 73 -2.60 -4.79 -12.43
CA LEU A 73 -2.93 -3.37 -12.54
C LEU A 73 -4.38 -3.10 -12.94
N SER A 74 -5.09 -4.06 -13.54
CA SER A 74 -6.51 -3.87 -13.88
C SER A 74 -7.41 -3.79 -12.65
N SER A 75 -6.92 -4.27 -11.49
CA SER A 75 -7.61 -4.18 -10.20
C SER A 75 -7.44 -2.84 -9.49
N VAL A 76 -6.58 -1.94 -10.00
CA VAL A 76 -6.32 -0.62 -9.40
C VAL A 76 -7.50 0.31 -9.66
N ASP A 77 -8.12 0.80 -8.60
CA ASP A 77 -9.24 1.74 -8.70
C ASP A 77 -8.75 3.17 -8.97
N ILE A 78 -7.67 3.58 -8.30
CA ILE A 78 -7.14 4.95 -8.31
C ILE A 78 -5.62 4.94 -8.28
N LEU A 79 -5.00 5.80 -9.11
CA LEU A 79 -3.60 6.18 -9.03
C LEU A 79 -3.46 7.59 -8.45
N LEU A 80 -2.70 7.73 -7.36
CA LEU A 80 -2.36 9.02 -6.76
C LEU A 80 -0.87 9.30 -6.96
N ILE A 81 -0.54 10.45 -7.56
CA ILE A 81 0.85 10.91 -7.73
C ILE A 81 1.15 11.98 -6.69
N SER A 82 2.27 11.83 -5.99
CA SER A 82 2.68 12.72 -4.91
C SER A 82 3.25 14.06 -5.40
N GLN A 83 4.25 14.05 -6.29
CA GLN A 83 4.93 15.24 -6.82
C GLN A 83 5.78 14.97 -8.06
#